data_AF-A0A0F9GQM9-F1
#
_entry.id   AF-A0A0F9GQM9-F1
#
_cell.length_a   1.000
_cell.length_b   1.000
_cell.length_c   1.000
_cell.angle_alpha   90.00
_cell.angle_beta   90.00
_cell.angle_gamma   90.00
#
_symmetry.space_group_name_H-M   'P 1'
#
loop_
_entity.id
_entity.type
_entity.pdbx_description
1 polymer ?
#
loop_
_entity_poly.entity_id
_entity_poly.type
_entity_poly.pdbx_seq_one_letter_code
_entity_poly.pdbx_strand_id
1 'polypeptide(L)'
;VQHEKDELVLHKIKDYFGFGDVKINRKDHHGTRKEFRVRGLENLNKLIEFFKKYSLNTSKEKDFKIFSEIIQLMNNKEHLTKEGLDTIAKLISEMNRKPKPKYLESSETIRQTQINL
;
A
#
# COMPACT_ATOMS: atom_id res chain seq x y z
N VAL A 1 11.04 -4.38 -5.46
CA VAL A 1 12.06 -5.23 -4.81
C VAL A 1 13.09 -5.63 -5.86
N GLN A 2 14.37 -5.55 -5.54
CA GLN A 2 15.50 -5.95 -6.40
C GLN A 2 16.56 -6.69 -5.57
N HIS A 3 17.44 -7.43 -6.24
CA HIS A 3 18.63 -8.00 -5.59
C HIS A 3 19.60 -6.86 -5.20
N GLU A 4 20.41 -7.04 -4.16
CA GLU A 4 21.39 -6.01 -3.74
C GLU A 4 22.38 -5.62 -4.85
N LYS A 5 22.70 -6.57 -5.74
CA LYS A 5 23.51 -6.33 -6.95
C LYS A 5 22.93 -5.26 -7.87
N ASP A 6 21.60 -5.10 -7.88
CA ASP A 6 20.89 -4.14 -8.73
C ASP A 6 20.36 -2.94 -7.91
N GLU A 7 20.84 -2.74 -6.68
CA GLU A 7 20.24 -1.74 -5.79
C GLU A 7 20.32 -0.29 -6.33
N LEU A 8 21.28 -0.02 -7.21
CA LEU A 8 21.44 1.28 -7.85
C LEU A 8 20.16 1.71 -8.57
N VAL A 9 19.39 0.79 -9.16
CA VAL A 9 18.11 1.14 -9.81
C VAL A 9 17.09 1.66 -8.80
N LEU A 10 17.09 1.14 -7.57
CA LEU A 10 16.19 1.60 -6.51
C LEU A 10 16.55 3.01 -6.04
N HIS A 11 17.85 3.31 -5.97
CA HIS A 11 18.33 4.67 -5.68
C HIS A 11 17.96 5.65 -6.79
N LYS A 12 18.15 5.28 -8.06
CA LYS A 12 17.70 6.12 -9.19
C LYS A 12 16.20 6.40 -9.17
N ILE A 13 15.38 5.41 -8.79
CA ILE A 13 13.93 5.60 -8.62
C ILE A 13 13.65 6.58 -7.48
N LYS A 14 14.33 6.43 -6.33
CA LYS A 14 14.21 7.35 -5.20
C LYS A 14 14.57 8.79 -5.62
N ASP A 15 15.67 8.96 -6.32
CA ASP A 15 16.14 10.27 -6.78
C ASP A 15 15.17 10.89 -7.79
N TYR A 16 14.62 10.08 -8.71
CA TYR A 16 13.61 10.52 -9.67
C TYR A 16 12.33 11.04 -9.00
N PHE A 17 11.81 10.31 -8.01
CA PHE A 17 10.59 10.73 -7.30
C PHE A 17 10.87 11.85 -6.28
N GLY A 18 12.09 11.93 -5.74
CA GLY A 18 12.44 12.86 -4.66
C GLY A 18 11.82 12.51 -3.30
N PHE A 19 11.15 11.36 -3.18
CA PHE A 19 10.53 10.86 -1.95
C PHE A 19 10.57 9.33 -1.89
N GLY A 20 10.20 8.79 -0.72
CA GLY A 20 10.32 7.36 -0.43
C GLY A 20 11.73 6.98 0.02
N ASP A 21 11.94 5.70 0.31
CA ASP A 21 13.23 5.24 0.81
C ASP A 21 13.60 3.83 0.33
N VAL A 22 14.91 3.58 0.25
CA VAL A 22 15.45 2.25 -0.08
C VAL A 22 15.68 1.48 1.22
N LYS A 23 14.98 0.36 1.39
CA LYS A 23 15.05 -0.48 2.59
C LYS A 23 15.43 -1.91 2.25
N ILE A 24 15.99 -2.62 3.23
CA ILE A 24 16.13 -4.08 3.15
C ILE A 24 14.72 -4.69 3.22
N ASN A 25 14.36 -5.48 2.21
CA ASN A 25 13.10 -6.22 2.16
C ASN A 25 13.24 -7.58 2.87
N ARG A 26 14.28 -8.35 2.52
CA ARG A 26 14.61 -9.62 3.17
C ARG A 26 16.08 -9.96 3.00
N LYS A 27 16.59 -10.82 3.88
CA LYS A 27 17.90 -11.47 3.78
C LYS A 27 17.69 -12.97 3.89
N ASP A 28 18.24 -13.71 2.95
CA ASP A 28 18.21 -15.17 2.93
C ASP A 28 19.54 -15.72 2.37
N HIS A 29 19.66 -17.04 2.24
CA HIS A 29 20.87 -17.69 1.72
C HIS A 29 21.14 -17.39 0.23
N HIS A 30 20.18 -16.79 -0.49
CA HIS A 30 20.35 -16.33 -1.86
C HIS A 30 20.74 -14.85 -1.95
N GLY A 31 20.99 -14.17 -0.82
CA GLY A 31 21.47 -12.78 -0.75
C GLY A 31 20.47 -11.80 -0.13
N THR A 32 20.79 -10.51 -0.20
CA THR A 32 19.87 -9.45 0.26
C THR A 32 18.96 -8.99 -0.86
N ARG A 33 17.65 -8.89 -0.57
CA ARG A 33 16.69 -8.17 -1.41
C ARG A 33 16.42 -6.80 -0.80
N LYS A 34 16.50 -5.75 -1.62
CA LYS A 34 16.19 -4.36 -1.25
C LYS A 34 14.92 -3.90 -1.98
N GLU A 35 14.27 -2.86 -1.48
CA GLU A 35 13.09 -2.27 -2.12
C GLU A 35 13.06 -0.76 -1.98
N PHE A 36 12.51 -0.10 -3.00
CA PHE A 36 12.02 1.26 -2.87
C PHE A 36 10.63 1.20 -2.23
N ARG A 37 10.46 1.88 -1.11
CA ARG A 37 9.24 1.88 -0.30
C ARG A 37 8.73 3.31 -0.14
N VAL A 38 7.50 3.55 -0.57
CA VAL A 38 6.76 4.79 -0.31
C VAL A 38 5.80 4.57 0.85
N ARG A 39 5.79 5.49 1.80
CA ARG A 39 4.91 5.52 2.97
C ARG A 39 4.44 6.95 3.24
N GLY A 40 3.36 7.07 4.01
CA GLY A 40 2.76 8.36 4.35
C GLY A 40 1.78 8.83 3.29
N LEU A 41 0.63 9.35 3.73
CA LEU A 41 -0.49 9.70 2.85
C LEU A 41 -0.08 10.73 1.78
N GLU A 42 0.71 11.73 2.17
CA GLU A 42 1.22 12.76 1.25
C GLU A 42 2.00 12.18 0.06
N ASN A 43 2.98 11.31 0.32
CA ASN A 43 3.80 10.72 -0.75
C ASN A 43 3.00 9.68 -1.57
N LEU A 44 2.04 9.00 -0.96
CA LEU A 44 1.15 8.08 -1.68
C LEU A 44 0.24 8.84 -2.65
N ASN A 45 -0.26 10.03 -2.27
CA ASN A 45 -1.01 10.90 -3.18
C ASN A 45 -0.15 11.33 -4.38
N LYS A 46 1.10 11.77 -4.15
CA LYS A 46 2.04 12.10 -5.24
C LYS A 46 2.27 10.91 -6.18
N LEU A 47 2.42 9.71 -5.63
CA LEU A 47 2.61 8.48 -6.40
C LEU A 47 1.37 8.12 -7.24
N ILE A 48 0.17 8.33 -6.71
CA ILE A 48 -1.09 8.11 -7.44
C ILE A 48 -1.18 9.03 -8.64
N GLU A 49 -0.90 10.33 -8.47
CA GLU A 49 -0.95 11.29 -9.59
C GLU A 49 0.04 10.92 -10.71
N PHE A 50 1.22 10.40 -10.36
CA PHE A 50 2.16 9.87 -11.34
C PHE A 50 1.55 8.72 -12.16
N PHE A 51 0.97 7.71 -11.51
CA PHE A 51 0.42 6.54 -12.22
C PHE A 51 -0.94 6.79 -12.86
N LYS A 52 -1.67 7.87 -12.50
CA LYS A 52 -2.81 8.36 -13.28
C LYS A 52 -2.36 8.97 -14.61
N LYS A 53 -1.23 9.71 -14.60
CA LYS A 53 -0.63 10.29 -15.81
C LYS A 53 0.06 9.24 -16.68
N TYR A 54 0.72 8.27 -16.03
CA TYR A 54 1.48 7.20 -16.68
C TYR A 54 0.91 5.84 -16.27
N SER A 55 -0.21 5.47 -16.90
CA SER A 55 -0.99 4.27 -16.57
C SER A 55 -0.18 2.97 -16.65
N LEU A 56 -0.47 2.04 -15.75
CA LEU A 56 0.07 0.69 -15.78
C LEU A 56 -0.68 -0.14 -16.84
N ASN A 57 0.02 -0.65 -17.85
CA ASN A 57 -0.58 -1.43 -18.95
C ASN A 57 -0.61 -2.94 -18.69
N THR A 58 -0.74 -3.36 -17.43
CA THR A 58 -0.72 -4.78 -17.02
C THR A 58 -1.88 -5.09 -16.10
N SER A 59 -2.03 -6.35 -15.67
CA SER A 59 -3.03 -6.74 -14.65
C SER A 59 -2.93 -5.96 -13.33
N LYS A 60 -1.82 -5.26 -13.09
CA LYS A 60 -1.65 -4.34 -11.96
C LYS A 60 -2.51 -3.07 -12.04
N GLU A 61 -3.05 -2.72 -13.20
CA GLU A 61 -3.91 -1.54 -13.34
C GLU A 61 -5.14 -1.64 -12.43
N LYS A 62 -5.76 -2.84 -12.36
CA LYS A 62 -6.92 -3.09 -11.51
C LYS A 62 -6.57 -2.86 -10.03
N ASP A 63 -5.47 -3.45 -9.56
CA ASP A 63 -5.01 -3.26 -8.18
C ASP A 63 -4.67 -1.80 -7.89
N PHE A 64 -4.11 -1.08 -8.87
CA PHE A 64 -3.81 0.35 -8.74
C PHE A 64 -5.08 1.21 -8.61
N LYS A 65 -6.14 0.92 -9.38
CA LYS A 65 -7.43 1.62 -9.27
C LYS A 65 -8.03 1.47 -7.87
N ILE A 66 -8.08 0.23 -7.37
CA ILE A 66 -8.55 -0.08 -6.01
C ILE A 66 -7.67 0.64 -4.97
N PHE A 67 -6.35 0.60 -5.13
CA PHE A 67 -5.43 1.29 -4.23
C PHE A 67 -5.67 2.81 -4.22
N SER A 68 -5.87 3.43 -5.38
CA SER A 68 -6.16 4.86 -5.50
C SER A 68 -7.48 5.23 -4.81
N GLU A 69 -8.50 4.38 -4.91
CA GLU A 69 -9.79 4.57 -4.24
C GLU A 69 -9.64 4.51 -2.72
N ILE A 70 -8.92 3.51 -2.19
CA ILE A 70 -8.64 3.39 -0.76
C ILE A 70 -7.92 4.65 -0.23
N ILE A 71 -6.93 5.16 -0.97
CA ILE A 71 -6.24 6.39 -0.57
C ILE A 71 -7.18 7.61 -0.58
N GLN A 72 -8.14 7.67 -1.50
CA GLN A 72 -9.16 8.73 -1.49
C GLN A 72 -10.05 8.65 -0.25
N LEU A 73 -10.52 7.46 0.13
CA LEU A 73 -11.26 7.25 1.39
C LEU A 73 -10.42 7.67 2.61
N MET A 74 -9.11 7.40 2.57
CA MET A 74 -8.20 7.84 3.63
C MET A 74 -8.04 9.36 3.68
N ASN A 75 -7.92 10.04 2.54
CA ASN A 75 -7.89 11.51 2.46
C ASN A 75 -9.16 12.15 3.02
N ASN A 76 -10.32 11.53 2.75
CA ASN A 76 -11.62 11.95 3.28
C ASN A 76 -11.84 11.59 4.76
N LYS A 77 -10.86 10.93 5.40
CA LYS A 77 -10.92 10.42 6.78
C LYS A 77 -12.02 9.36 7.01
N GLU A 78 -12.55 8.75 5.97
CA GLU A 78 -13.63 7.74 6.08
C GLU A 78 -13.15 6.49 6.82
N HIS A 79 -11.87 6.15 6.68
CA HIS A 79 -11.21 5.07 7.45
C HIS A 79 -11.27 5.22 8.99
N LEU A 80 -11.74 6.35 9.52
CA LEU A 80 -11.93 6.56 10.96
C LEU A 80 -13.29 6.02 11.45
N THR A 81 -14.19 5.62 10.55
CA THR A 81 -15.48 5.02 10.90
C THR A 81 -15.48 3.52 10.60
N LYS A 82 -16.36 2.77 11.28
CA LYS A 82 -16.54 1.34 11.01
C LYS A 82 -16.96 1.08 9.56
N GLU A 83 -17.94 1.85 9.07
CA GLU A 83 -18.44 1.73 7.69
C GLU A 83 -17.35 2.00 6.64
N GLY A 84 -16.50 3.00 6.88
CA GLY A 84 -15.37 3.28 6.00
C GLY A 84 -14.31 2.17 6.05
N LEU A 85 -14.03 1.60 7.22
CA LEU A 85 -13.15 0.43 7.35
C LEU A 85 -13.73 -0.80 6.65
N ASP A 86 -15.04 -1.07 6.78
CA ASP A 86 -15.73 -2.17 6.10
C ASP A 86 -15.69 -2.00 4.56
N THR A 87 -15.85 -0.77 4.08
CA THR A 87 -15.68 -0.42 2.66
C THR A 87 -14.25 -0.70 2.18
N ILE A 88 -13.24 -0.25 2.93
CA ILE A 88 -11.83 -0.53 2.62
C ILE A 88 -11.55 -2.05 2.65
N ALA A 89 -12.16 -2.79 3.59
CA ALA A 89 -12.07 -4.25 3.66
C ALA A 89 -12.49 -4.91 2.35
N LYS A 90 -13.67 -4.51 1.87
CA LYS A 90 -14.28 -5.04 0.65
C LYS A 90 -13.39 -4.76 -0.55
N LEU A 91 -12.92 -3.52 -0.70
CA LEU A 91 -11.99 -3.12 -1.77
C LEU A 91 -10.71 -3.96 -1.75
N ILE A 92 -10.07 -4.14 -0.59
CA ILE A 92 -8.87 -4.98 -0.43
C ILE A 92 -9.13 -6.42 -0.87
N SER A 93 -10.33 -6.96 -0.62
CA SER A 93 -10.68 -8.35 -0.99
C SER A 93 -10.74 -8.60 -2.50
N GLU A 94 -10.91 -7.54 -3.29
CA GLU A 94 -11.00 -7.58 -4.75
C GLU A 94 -9.63 -7.49 -5.44
N MET A 95 -8.58 -7.14 -4.69
CA MET A 95 -7.20 -7.11 -5.19
C MET A 95 -6.64 -8.51 -5.41
N ASN A 96 -5.71 -8.64 -6.35
CA ASN A 96 -5.12 -9.94 -6.73
C ASN A 96 -4.43 -10.65 -5.55
N ARG A 97 -3.79 -9.88 -4.67
CA ARG A 97 -3.24 -10.39 -3.42
C ARG A 97 -4.26 -10.06 -2.34
N LYS A 98 -4.84 -11.09 -1.72
CA LYS A 98 -5.84 -10.97 -0.65
C LYS A 98 -5.15 -11.05 0.73
N PRO A 99 -4.64 -9.94 1.30
CA PRO A 99 -4.12 -9.97 2.66
C PRO A 99 -5.27 -10.24 3.63
N LYS A 100 -5.03 -11.06 4.66
CA LYS A 100 -5.97 -11.17 5.78
C LYS A 100 -6.05 -9.82 6.51
N PRO A 101 -7.24 -9.22 6.70
CA PRO A 101 -7.35 -7.92 7.36
C PRO A 101 -6.99 -8.04 8.83
N LYS A 102 -5.82 -7.53 9.24
CA LYS A 102 -5.35 -7.61 10.64
C LYS A 102 -6.17 -6.77 11.62
N TYR A 103 -6.91 -5.76 11.16
CA TYR A 103 -7.74 -4.93 12.06
C TYR A 103 -8.99 -5.67 12.53
N LEU A 104 -9.48 -6.67 11.80
CA LEU A 104 -10.50 -7.60 12.31
C LEU A 104 -9.99 -8.41 13.52
N GLU A 105 -8.68 -8.54 13.66
CA GLU A 105 -8.01 -9.26 14.75
C GLU A 105 -7.54 -8.31 15.87
N SER A 106 -7.76 -6.99 15.76
CA SER A 106 -7.33 -6.05 16.79
C SER A 106 -8.24 -6.13 18.02
N SER A 107 -7.64 -6.13 19.21
CA SER A 107 -8.37 -6.20 20.48
C SER A 107 -9.36 -5.04 20.65
N GLU A 108 -9.03 -3.86 20.12
CA GLU A 108 -9.89 -2.67 20.15
C GLU A 108 -11.11 -2.84 19.23
N THR A 109 -10.91 -3.37 18.01
CA THR A 109 -12.01 -3.62 17.07
C THR A 109 -12.96 -4.73 17.55
N ILE A 110 -12.41 -5.80 18.15
CA ILE A 110 -13.23 -6.88 18.77
C ILE A 110 -14.06 -6.31 19.92
N ARG A 111 -13.44 -5.51 20.80
CA ARG A 111 -14.13 -4.89 21.93
C ARG A 111 -15.23 -3.94 21.49
N GLN A 112 -15.00 -3.11 20.47
CA GLN A 112 -16.02 -2.19 19.95
C GLN A 112 -17.15 -2.91 19.22
N THR A 113 -16.88 -4.06 18.57
CA THR A 113 -17.90 -4.83 17.85
C THR A 113 -18.86 -5.55 18.80
N GLN A 114 -18.36 -6.10 19.92
CA GLN A 114 -19.20 -6.75 20.94
C GLN A 114 -20.09 -5.77 21.72
N ILE A 115 -19.71 -4.50 21.81
CA ILE A 115 -20.50 -3.47 22.50
C ILE A 115 -21.68 -2.99 21.62
N ASN A 116 -21.57 -3.14 20.30
CA ASN A 116 -22.54 -2.64 19.32
C ASN A 116 -23.42 -3.75 18.68
N LEU A 117 -23.42 -4.95 19.28
CA LEU A 117 -24.32 -6.08 18.96
C LEU A 117 -25.26 -6.30 20.15
#